data_AF-A0A0C3BR50-F1
#
_entry.id   AF-A0A0C3BR50-F1
#
_cell.length_a   1.000
_cell.length_b   1.000
_cell.length_c   1.000
_cell.angle_alpha   90.00
_cell.angle_beta   90.00
_cell.angle_gamma   90.00
#
_symmetry.space_group_name_H-M   'P 1'
#
loop_
_entity.id
_entity.type
_entity.pdbx_description
1 polymer ?
#
loop_
_entity_poly.entity_id
_entity_poly.type
_entity_poly.pdbx_seq_one_letter_code
_entity_poly.pdbx_strand_id
1 'polypeptide(L)'
;MTHLRSKFEATYEKLFEGQPISTISPHVDPDKFWSDIFELQVDSTWLASRFGRLSKDECVNEQKILLSSLFNEALELFVHVGYKDPRKANALETMVVFLRSILQKDLAGWEVMDILAGNVSESDRVFRQLVEGIETVLESPDAPVDLKHRTLQLALVFACGIGQLSPGAYMLRRDLFPVIVMLIKSPDTAPFTFEAVLLLSILANYHKTEAANLNPYLKRLRGSVDHMFLNKVSWALGFAFDTATKAYQTIQDDAPPTIVSSFGTFLTALRPDRALSSTPVETPRELFKDQPIEAAVMLLPLYELFQLNQVFSSVVIESLSVETPSNRSPMIFSLLSLASYIFAHASSVGTPRSLAYANLTMRIYLSIAHEESMTAKLARESGNVRICRQVSVLIGEKWLVLDKYYSGYPNFPNPQRRDQYYAPCLTVASSI
;
A
#
# COMPACT_ATOMS: atom_id res chain seq x y z
N MET A 1 -20.53 -16.49 28.33
CA MET A 1 -21.21 -16.76 27.05
C MET A 1 -20.30 -17.66 26.24
N THR A 2 -20.68 -18.92 26.08
CA THR A 2 -19.96 -19.89 25.25
C THR A 2 -20.19 -19.53 23.77
N HIS A 3 -19.15 -19.03 23.09
CA HIS A 3 -19.17 -18.88 21.64
C HIS A 3 -19.39 -20.27 21.03
N LEU A 4 -20.51 -20.47 20.33
CA LEU A 4 -20.69 -21.64 19.47
C LEU A 4 -19.62 -21.56 18.37
N ARG A 5 -18.61 -22.43 18.43
CA ARG A 5 -17.56 -22.51 17.40
C ARG A 5 -18.17 -22.81 16.05
N SER A 6 -17.83 -22.02 15.04
CA SER A 6 -18.27 -22.29 13.67
C SER A 6 -17.70 -23.62 13.16
N LYS A 7 -18.40 -24.25 12.20
CA LYS A 7 -17.90 -25.47 11.53
C LYS A 7 -16.53 -25.21 10.89
N PHE A 8 -16.33 -24.00 10.37
CA PHE A 8 -15.06 -23.53 9.82
C PHE A 8 -13.93 -23.60 10.88
N GLU A 9 -14.08 -22.91 12.00
CA GLU A 9 -13.07 -22.90 13.08
C GLU A 9 -12.77 -24.31 13.60
N ALA A 10 -13.81 -25.13 13.82
CA ALA A 10 -13.64 -26.48 14.35
C ALA A 10 -12.87 -27.41 13.40
N THR A 11 -13.08 -27.28 12.08
CA THR A 11 -12.36 -28.05 11.08
C THR A 11 -10.91 -27.59 10.94
N TYR A 12 -10.66 -26.27 10.90
CA TYR A 12 -9.31 -25.73 10.80
C TYR A 12 -8.47 -26.01 12.06
N GLU A 13 -9.03 -25.92 13.28
CA GLU A 13 -8.28 -26.29 14.49
C GLU A 13 -7.78 -27.74 14.43
N LYS A 14 -8.64 -28.68 14.02
CA LYS A 14 -8.23 -30.09 13.88
C LYS A 14 -7.14 -30.28 12.82
N LEU A 15 -7.18 -29.50 11.73
CA LEU A 15 -6.13 -29.50 10.71
C LEU A 15 -4.80 -29.01 11.30
N PHE A 16 -4.81 -27.92 12.07
CA PHE A 16 -3.60 -27.41 12.73
C PHE A 16 -3.07 -28.32 13.85
N GLU A 17 -3.93 -29.11 14.49
CA GLU A 17 -3.55 -30.16 15.44
C GLU A 17 -2.91 -31.38 14.75
N GLY A 18 -2.85 -31.41 13.42
CA GLY A 18 -2.27 -32.51 12.63
C GLY A 18 -3.16 -33.76 12.57
N GLN A 19 -4.46 -33.63 12.83
CA GLN A 19 -5.38 -34.76 12.70
C GLN A 19 -5.52 -35.15 11.22
N PRO A 20 -5.50 -36.46 10.88
CA PRO A 20 -5.67 -36.87 9.50
C PRO A 20 -7.09 -36.58 9.02
N ILE A 21 -7.24 -36.29 7.72
CA ILE A 21 -8.52 -35.94 7.08
C ILE A 21 -9.63 -36.95 7.40
N SER A 22 -9.29 -38.25 7.46
CA SER A 22 -10.20 -39.34 7.81
C SER A 22 -10.79 -39.24 9.22
N THR A 23 -10.11 -38.58 10.16
CA THR A 23 -10.61 -38.35 11.53
C THR A 23 -11.44 -37.06 11.62
N ILE A 24 -11.10 -36.06 10.80
CA ILE A 24 -11.79 -34.77 10.76
C ILE A 24 -13.17 -34.94 10.11
N SER A 25 -13.23 -35.66 9.00
CA SER A 25 -14.43 -35.90 8.19
C SER A 25 -14.53 -37.39 7.81
N PRO A 26 -14.96 -38.28 8.72
CA PRO A 26 -14.94 -39.74 8.52
C PRO A 26 -15.88 -40.27 7.43
N HIS A 27 -16.81 -39.43 6.95
CA HIS A 27 -17.80 -39.80 5.93
C HIS A 27 -17.57 -39.10 4.58
N VAL A 28 -16.51 -38.32 4.45
CA VAL A 28 -16.19 -37.57 3.24
C VAL A 28 -15.01 -38.25 2.54
N ASP A 29 -15.13 -38.40 1.22
CA ASP A 29 -14.03 -38.82 0.37
C ASP A 29 -12.86 -37.84 0.54
N PRO A 30 -11.63 -38.29 0.86
CA PRO A 30 -10.49 -37.39 1.04
C PRO A 30 -10.30 -36.40 -0.12
N ASP A 31 -10.64 -36.80 -1.35
CA ASP A 31 -10.54 -35.97 -2.55
C ASP A 31 -11.56 -34.82 -2.59
N LYS A 32 -12.66 -34.92 -1.84
CA LYS A 32 -13.69 -33.87 -1.72
C LYS A 32 -13.53 -32.99 -0.50
N PHE A 33 -12.66 -33.36 0.43
CA PHE A 33 -12.49 -32.65 1.68
C PHE A 33 -12.18 -31.16 1.50
N TRP A 34 -11.22 -30.83 0.64
CA TRP A 34 -10.85 -29.43 0.39
C TRP A 34 -11.99 -28.66 -0.26
N SER A 35 -12.69 -29.27 -1.23
CA SER A 35 -13.89 -28.66 -1.83
C SER A 35 -14.93 -28.32 -0.76
N ASP A 36 -15.24 -29.24 0.14
CA ASP A 36 -16.22 -29.04 1.22
C ASP A 36 -15.79 -27.96 2.22
N ILE A 37 -14.48 -27.82 2.47
CA ILE A 37 -13.94 -26.75 3.32
C ILE A 37 -14.11 -25.39 2.66
N PHE A 38 -13.75 -25.27 1.37
CA PHE A 38 -13.86 -24.00 0.66
C PHE A 38 -15.30 -23.61 0.31
N GLU A 39 -16.28 -24.48 0.51
CA GLU A 39 -17.70 -24.10 0.51
C GLU A 39 -18.11 -23.33 1.77
N LEU A 40 -17.39 -23.50 2.88
CA LEU A 40 -17.67 -22.78 4.12
C LEU A 40 -17.29 -21.30 3.99
N GLN A 41 -18.08 -20.42 4.59
CA GLN A 41 -17.72 -19.00 4.69
C GLN A 41 -16.45 -18.83 5.53
N VAL A 42 -15.52 -18.03 5.00
CA VAL A 42 -14.23 -17.79 5.62
C VAL A 42 -14.37 -16.79 6.76
N ASP A 43 -13.99 -17.21 7.97
CA ASP A 43 -13.74 -16.27 9.07
C ASP A 43 -12.30 -15.74 8.95
N SER A 44 -12.15 -14.62 8.24
CA SER A 44 -10.85 -14.00 7.98
C SER A 44 -10.19 -13.48 9.25
N THR A 45 -10.96 -13.06 10.25
CA THR A 45 -10.42 -12.53 11.51
C THR A 45 -9.82 -13.65 12.38
N TRP A 46 -10.55 -14.76 12.51
CA TRP A 46 -10.06 -15.92 13.22
C TRP A 46 -8.85 -16.54 12.50
N LEU A 47 -8.94 -16.68 11.18
CA LEU A 47 -7.87 -17.29 10.38
C LEU A 47 -6.59 -16.43 10.41
N ALA A 48 -6.71 -15.10 10.31
CA ALA A 48 -5.59 -14.18 10.49
C ALA A 48 -4.98 -14.30 11.90
N SER A 49 -5.81 -14.37 12.95
CA SER A 49 -5.31 -14.58 14.31
C SER A 49 -4.60 -15.92 14.47
N ARG A 50 -5.08 -16.97 13.81
CA ARG A 50 -4.47 -18.31 13.88
C ARG A 50 -3.11 -18.33 13.19
N PHE A 51 -3.01 -17.83 11.96
CA PHE A 51 -1.72 -17.70 11.27
C PHE A 51 -0.77 -16.73 11.97
N GLY A 52 -1.29 -15.66 12.55
CA GLY A 52 -0.50 -14.68 13.31
C GLY A 52 0.22 -15.29 14.51
N ARG A 53 -0.36 -16.32 15.15
CA ARG A 53 0.24 -17.02 16.30
C ARG A 53 1.37 -17.98 15.92
N LEU A 54 1.43 -18.42 14.66
CA LEU A 54 2.49 -19.31 14.22
C LEU A 54 3.83 -18.54 14.22
N SER A 55 4.87 -19.14 14.76
CA SER A 55 6.25 -18.68 14.59
C SER A 55 6.76 -19.00 13.18
N LYS A 56 7.89 -18.38 12.82
CA LYS A 56 8.61 -18.71 11.58
C LYS A 56 8.97 -20.20 11.53
N ASP A 57 9.50 -20.73 12.64
CA ASP A 57 9.96 -22.13 12.73
C ASP A 57 8.81 -23.14 12.59
N GLU A 58 7.64 -22.85 13.17
CA GLU A 58 6.45 -23.70 13.01
C GLU A 58 5.97 -23.71 11.56
N CYS A 59 6.06 -22.57 10.84
CA CYS A 59 5.65 -22.48 9.44
C CYS A 59 6.56 -23.29 8.51
N VAL A 60 7.88 -23.26 8.75
CA VAL A 60 8.88 -23.95 7.93
C VAL A 60 8.96 -25.44 8.26
N ASN A 61 8.64 -25.85 9.50
CA ASN A 61 8.78 -27.23 9.94
C ASN A 61 7.42 -27.91 10.14
N GLU A 62 6.81 -27.74 11.32
CA GLU A 62 5.67 -28.53 11.80
C GLU A 62 4.42 -28.38 10.92
N GLN A 63 4.11 -27.15 10.52
CA GLN A 63 2.90 -26.80 9.79
C GLN A 63 3.12 -26.71 8.28
N LYS A 64 4.34 -26.97 7.79
CA LYS A 64 4.69 -26.76 6.38
C LYS A 64 3.76 -27.50 5.42
N ILE A 65 3.52 -28.78 5.69
CA ILE A 65 2.69 -29.65 4.83
C ILE A 65 1.25 -29.13 4.78
N LEU A 66 0.72 -28.67 5.92
CA LEU A 66 -0.63 -28.11 5.99
C LEU A 66 -0.70 -26.78 5.23
N LEU A 67 0.26 -25.88 5.45
CA LEU A 67 0.30 -24.56 4.83
C LEU A 67 0.44 -24.67 3.31
N SER A 68 1.30 -25.56 2.82
CA SER A 68 1.47 -25.79 1.39
C SER A 68 0.21 -26.40 0.78
N SER A 69 -0.38 -27.41 1.42
CA SER A 69 -1.62 -28.04 0.92
C SER A 69 -2.76 -27.02 0.86
N LEU A 70 -2.96 -26.26 1.93
CA LEU A 70 -4.00 -25.22 2.00
C LEU A 70 -3.84 -24.17 0.89
N PHE A 71 -2.61 -23.70 0.63
CA PHE A 71 -2.36 -22.71 -0.40
C PHE A 71 -2.55 -23.29 -1.82
N ASN A 72 -2.06 -24.50 -2.09
CA ASN A 72 -2.17 -25.13 -3.41
C ASN A 72 -3.63 -25.46 -3.74
N GLU A 73 -4.41 -25.96 -2.79
CA GLU A 73 -5.84 -26.26 -2.99
C GLU A 73 -6.66 -24.98 -3.19
N ALA A 74 -6.36 -23.92 -2.42
CA ALA A 74 -6.97 -22.62 -2.64
C ALA A 74 -6.62 -22.06 -4.04
N LEU A 75 -5.37 -22.20 -4.47
CA LEU A 75 -4.91 -21.75 -5.78
C LEU A 75 -5.61 -22.53 -6.92
N GLU A 76 -5.73 -23.84 -6.79
CA GLU A 76 -6.39 -24.70 -7.78
C GLU A 76 -7.86 -24.28 -7.96
N LEU A 77 -8.59 -24.09 -6.86
CA LEU A 77 -9.97 -23.59 -6.90
C LEU A 77 -10.06 -22.17 -7.46
N PHE A 78 -9.14 -21.29 -7.06
CA PHE A 78 -9.07 -19.93 -7.56
C PHE A 78 -8.85 -19.88 -9.07
N VAL A 79 -8.07 -20.79 -9.65
CA VAL A 79 -7.79 -20.79 -11.10
C VAL A 79 -8.90 -21.48 -11.89
N HIS A 80 -9.32 -22.68 -11.49
CA HIS A 80 -10.10 -23.57 -12.35
C HIS A 80 -11.62 -23.49 -12.15
N VAL A 81 -12.10 -22.98 -11.02
CA VAL A 81 -13.54 -22.91 -10.73
C VAL A 81 -14.17 -21.67 -11.38
N GLY A 82 -15.43 -21.78 -11.81
CA GLY A 82 -16.19 -20.70 -12.42
C GLY A 82 -16.49 -19.53 -11.47
N TYR A 83 -16.72 -18.33 -12.00
CA TYR A 83 -16.88 -17.10 -11.21
C TYR A 83 -18.11 -17.05 -10.29
N LYS A 84 -19.14 -17.86 -10.58
CA LYS A 84 -20.37 -17.93 -9.78
C LYS A 84 -20.27 -18.88 -8.60
N ASP A 85 -19.21 -19.68 -8.54
CA ASP A 85 -19.02 -20.64 -7.47
C ASP A 85 -18.46 -19.95 -6.22
N PRO A 86 -19.10 -20.10 -5.04
CA PRO A 86 -18.63 -19.48 -3.81
C PRO A 86 -17.22 -19.95 -3.42
N ARG A 87 -16.82 -21.17 -3.81
CA ARG A 87 -15.49 -21.71 -3.50
C ARG A 87 -14.36 -20.86 -4.07
N LYS A 88 -14.56 -20.22 -5.24
CA LYS A 88 -13.55 -19.34 -5.85
C LYS A 88 -13.30 -18.11 -4.98
N ALA A 89 -14.37 -17.49 -4.47
CA ALA A 89 -14.28 -16.31 -3.61
C ALA A 89 -13.70 -16.67 -2.23
N ASN A 90 -14.12 -17.79 -1.64
CA ASN A 90 -13.61 -18.27 -0.35
C ASN A 90 -12.12 -18.69 -0.45
N ALA A 91 -11.72 -19.34 -1.53
CA ALA A 91 -10.33 -19.69 -1.79
C ALA A 91 -9.46 -18.43 -1.93
N LEU A 92 -9.93 -17.44 -2.70
CA LEU A 92 -9.27 -16.15 -2.82
C LEU A 92 -9.12 -15.43 -1.47
N GLU A 93 -10.18 -15.39 -0.66
CA GLU A 93 -10.16 -14.81 0.68
C GLU A 93 -9.12 -15.50 1.58
N THR A 94 -9.08 -16.83 1.54
CA THR A 94 -8.11 -17.64 2.28
C THR A 94 -6.69 -17.31 1.86
N MET A 95 -6.40 -17.21 0.56
CA MET A 95 -5.07 -16.84 0.06
C MET A 95 -4.65 -15.44 0.48
N VAL A 96 -5.56 -14.45 0.46
CA VAL A 96 -5.24 -13.08 0.90
C VAL A 96 -4.86 -13.06 2.38
N VAL A 97 -5.65 -13.72 3.24
CA VAL A 97 -5.39 -13.80 4.68
C VAL A 97 -4.10 -14.58 4.97
N PHE A 98 -3.89 -15.68 4.25
CA PHE A 98 -2.68 -16.50 4.33
C PHE A 98 -1.44 -15.67 4.00
N LEU A 99 -1.38 -15.05 2.81
CA LEU A 99 -0.20 -14.31 2.37
C LEU A 99 0.10 -13.12 3.29
N ARG A 100 -0.94 -12.39 3.72
CA ARG A 100 -0.77 -11.28 4.66
C ARG A 100 -0.15 -11.73 5.98
N SER A 101 -0.54 -12.89 6.50
CA SER A 101 -0.07 -13.37 7.81
C SER A 101 1.28 -14.08 7.75
N ILE A 102 1.53 -14.85 6.68
CA ILE A 102 2.74 -15.66 6.54
C ILE A 102 3.93 -14.81 6.07
N LEU A 103 3.72 -13.88 5.14
CA LEU A 103 4.81 -13.04 4.61
C LEU A 103 5.31 -11.99 5.63
N GLN A 104 4.59 -11.75 6.72
CA GLN A 104 5.04 -10.89 7.82
C GLN A 104 6.12 -11.54 8.71
N LYS A 105 6.44 -12.83 8.51
CA LYS A 105 7.32 -13.61 9.40
C LYS A 105 8.82 -13.55 9.04
N ASP A 106 9.25 -12.52 8.30
CA ASP A 106 10.65 -12.32 7.87
C ASP A 106 11.26 -13.59 7.24
N LEU A 107 10.56 -14.11 6.23
CA LEU A 107 10.94 -15.30 5.48
C LEU A 107 11.95 -14.95 4.39
N ALA A 108 12.94 -15.81 4.19
CA ALA A 108 13.82 -15.75 3.03
C ALA A 108 13.08 -16.22 1.77
N GLY A 109 13.53 -15.79 0.59
CA GLY A 109 12.86 -16.11 -0.67
C GLY A 109 12.66 -17.60 -0.92
N TRP A 110 13.64 -18.44 -0.54
CA TRP A 110 13.52 -19.90 -0.66
C TRP A 110 12.55 -20.52 0.36
N GLU A 111 12.43 -19.95 1.58
CA GLU A 111 11.46 -20.40 2.59
C GLU A 111 10.04 -20.11 2.11
N VAL A 112 9.82 -18.95 1.49
CA VAL A 112 8.53 -18.61 0.86
C VAL A 112 8.18 -19.59 -0.26
N MET A 113 9.15 -19.93 -1.12
CA MET A 113 8.96 -20.93 -2.16
C MET A 113 8.62 -22.31 -1.59
N ASP A 114 9.33 -22.75 -0.54
CA ASP A 114 9.12 -24.04 0.09
C ASP A 114 7.77 -24.13 0.82
N ILE A 115 7.34 -23.07 1.52
CA ILE A 115 6.03 -23.02 2.20
C ILE A 115 4.88 -22.98 1.20
N LEU A 116 4.93 -22.12 0.17
CA LEU A 116 3.82 -21.96 -0.77
C LEU A 116 3.71 -23.12 -1.75
N ALA A 117 4.84 -23.59 -2.28
CA ALA A 117 4.84 -24.67 -3.27
C ALA A 117 5.00 -26.07 -2.66
N GLY A 118 5.26 -26.17 -1.35
CA GLY A 118 5.56 -27.42 -0.64
C GLY A 118 6.98 -27.95 -0.89
N ASN A 119 7.57 -27.60 -2.03
CA ASN A 119 8.96 -27.82 -2.39
C ASN A 119 9.41 -26.72 -3.37
N VAL A 120 10.67 -26.28 -3.26
CA VAL A 120 11.31 -25.34 -4.18
C VAL A 120 11.22 -25.81 -5.65
N SER A 121 11.23 -27.12 -5.93
CA SER A 121 11.09 -27.64 -7.30
C SER A 121 9.74 -27.33 -7.96
N GLU A 122 8.68 -27.21 -7.16
CA GLU A 122 7.32 -26.92 -7.64
C GLU A 122 7.03 -25.41 -7.72
N SER A 123 7.98 -24.56 -7.28
CA SER A 123 7.79 -23.11 -7.22
C SER A 123 7.43 -22.52 -8.59
N ASP A 124 8.12 -22.93 -9.67
CA ASP A 124 7.83 -22.43 -11.01
C ASP A 124 6.38 -22.70 -11.44
N ARG A 125 5.82 -23.86 -11.07
CA ARG A 125 4.43 -24.21 -11.39
C ARG A 125 3.46 -23.35 -10.59
N VAL A 126 3.63 -23.30 -9.27
CA VAL A 126 2.70 -22.64 -8.34
C VAL A 126 2.67 -21.13 -8.55
N PHE A 127 3.82 -20.47 -8.63
CA PHE A 127 3.85 -19.01 -8.81
C PHE A 127 3.41 -18.59 -10.22
N ARG A 128 3.68 -19.40 -11.26
CA ARG A 128 3.14 -19.12 -12.60
C ARG A 128 1.62 -19.22 -12.61
N GLN A 129 1.07 -20.28 -12.03
CA GLN A 129 -0.37 -20.48 -11.91
C GLN A 129 -1.04 -19.34 -11.09
N LEU A 130 -0.39 -18.87 -10.02
CA LEU A 130 -0.86 -17.71 -9.25
C LEU A 130 -0.96 -16.45 -10.11
N VAL A 131 0.11 -16.09 -10.83
CA VAL A 131 0.13 -14.86 -11.63
C VAL A 131 -0.79 -14.95 -12.84
N GLU A 132 -0.90 -16.11 -13.48
CA GLU A 132 -1.85 -16.37 -14.57
C GLU A 132 -3.31 -16.32 -14.08
N GLY A 133 -3.60 -16.85 -12.89
CA GLY A 133 -4.92 -16.75 -12.28
C GLY A 133 -5.31 -15.31 -11.96
N ILE A 134 -4.36 -14.51 -11.43
CA ILE A 134 -4.55 -13.08 -11.18
C ILE A 134 -4.91 -12.36 -12.48
N GLU A 135 -4.09 -12.52 -13.53
CA GLU A 135 -4.33 -11.89 -14.83
C GLU A 135 -5.71 -12.28 -15.39
N THR A 136 -6.02 -13.58 -15.40
CA THR A 136 -7.27 -14.12 -15.96
C THR A 136 -8.51 -13.53 -15.29
N VAL A 137 -8.51 -13.42 -13.96
CA VAL A 137 -9.66 -12.86 -13.23
C VAL A 137 -9.78 -11.34 -13.46
N LEU A 138 -8.66 -10.62 -13.47
CA LEU A 138 -8.66 -9.17 -13.67
C LEU A 138 -9.06 -8.79 -15.11
N GLU A 139 -8.64 -9.56 -16.11
CA GLU A 139 -8.93 -9.33 -17.52
C GLU A 139 -10.37 -9.69 -17.89
N SER A 140 -10.92 -10.73 -17.27
CA SER A 140 -12.20 -11.30 -17.67
C SER A 140 -13.37 -10.31 -17.53
N PRO A 141 -14.18 -10.08 -18.59
CA PRO A 141 -15.36 -9.21 -18.50
C PRO A 141 -16.47 -9.82 -17.63
N ASP A 142 -16.51 -11.16 -17.52
CA ASP A 142 -17.56 -11.89 -16.79
C ASP A 142 -17.29 -11.99 -15.29
N ALA A 143 -16.07 -11.67 -14.84
CA ALA A 143 -15.71 -11.72 -13.43
C ALA A 143 -16.41 -10.57 -12.66
N PRO A 144 -17.10 -10.87 -11.54
CA PRO A 144 -17.73 -9.86 -10.68
C PRO A 144 -16.72 -8.80 -10.21
N VAL A 145 -17.17 -7.57 -10.07
CA VAL A 145 -16.33 -6.43 -9.65
C VAL A 145 -15.67 -6.67 -8.29
N ASP A 146 -16.40 -7.23 -7.32
CA ASP A 146 -15.88 -7.56 -5.99
C ASP A 146 -14.77 -8.63 -6.07
N LEU A 147 -14.92 -9.61 -6.97
CA LEU A 147 -13.91 -10.64 -7.18
C LEU A 147 -12.64 -10.02 -7.80
N LYS A 148 -12.79 -9.13 -8.79
CA LYS A 148 -11.66 -8.39 -9.37
C LYS A 148 -10.94 -7.54 -8.33
N HIS A 149 -11.68 -6.83 -7.48
CA HIS A 149 -11.10 -6.03 -6.41
C HIS A 149 -10.30 -6.91 -5.45
N ARG A 150 -10.87 -8.03 -4.99
CA ARG A 150 -10.18 -8.93 -4.08
C ARG A 150 -8.96 -9.59 -4.72
N THR A 151 -8.98 -9.89 -6.02
CA THR A 151 -7.81 -10.38 -6.77
C THR A 151 -6.73 -9.31 -6.91
N LEU A 152 -7.10 -8.05 -7.10
CA LEU A 152 -6.14 -6.94 -7.09
C LEU A 152 -5.45 -6.83 -5.72
N GLN A 153 -6.20 -6.98 -4.63
CA GLN A 153 -5.66 -7.02 -3.28
C GLN A 153 -4.73 -8.21 -3.04
N LEU A 154 -5.05 -9.39 -3.58
CA LEU A 154 -4.15 -10.56 -3.55
C LEU A 154 -2.80 -10.23 -4.22
N ALA A 155 -2.84 -9.65 -5.42
CA ALA A 155 -1.63 -9.27 -6.14
C ALA A 155 -0.80 -8.24 -5.37
N LEU A 156 -1.46 -7.27 -4.73
CA LEU A 156 -0.81 -6.25 -3.92
C LEU A 156 -0.18 -6.83 -2.65
N VAL A 157 -0.92 -7.64 -1.89
CA VAL A 157 -0.41 -8.32 -0.68
C VAL A 157 0.79 -9.20 -1.03
N PHE A 158 0.73 -9.93 -2.14
CA PHE A 158 1.86 -10.73 -2.62
C PHE A 158 3.07 -9.85 -2.96
N ALA A 159 2.89 -8.82 -3.80
CA ALA A 159 3.99 -7.95 -4.22
C ALA A 159 4.63 -7.19 -3.04
N CYS A 160 3.81 -6.68 -2.11
CA CYS A 160 4.28 -6.02 -0.89
C CYS A 160 4.99 -6.99 0.07
N GLY A 161 4.38 -8.15 0.33
CA GLY A 161 4.91 -9.11 1.31
C GLY A 161 6.20 -9.78 0.86
N ILE A 162 6.37 -10.01 -0.44
CA ILE A 162 7.61 -10.52 -1.02
C ILE A 162 8.70 -9.46 -1.08
N GLY A 163 8.34 -8.18 -1.28
CA GLY A 163 9.29 -7.09 -1.38
C GLY A 163 10.28 -7.29 -2.53
N GLN A 164 11.56 -7.54 -2.20
CA GLN A 164 12.65 -7.75 -3.16
C GLN A 164 13.14 -9.21 -3.20
N LEU A 165 12.39 -10.14 -2.61
CA LEU A 165 12.75 -11.56 -2.61
C LEU A 165 12.46 -12.22 -3.96
N SER A 166 13.21 -13.27 -4.28
CA SER A 166 13.15 -13.97 -5.58
C SER A 166 11.76 -14.40 -6.08
N PRO A 167 10.74 -14.75 -5.27
CA PRO A 167 9.40 -15.02 -5.78
C PRO A 167 8.74 -13.83 -6.50
N GLY A 168 9.19 -12.60 -6.25
CA GLY A 168 8.64 -11.40 -6.89
C GLY A 168 8.93 -11.36 -8.39
N ALA A 169 10.00 -12.04 -8.82
CA ALA A 169 10.37 -12.15 -10.22
C ALA A 169 9.27 -12.82 -11.07
N TYR A 170 8.41 -13.67 -10.50
CA TYR A 170 7.29 -14.27 -11.24
C TYR A 170 6.28 -13.22 -11.73
N MET A 171 6.05 -12.15 -10.96
CA MET A 171 5.23 -11.02 -11.38
C MET A 171 5.88 -10.19 -12.50
N LEU A 172 7.21 -10.30 -12.69
CA LEU A 172 7.92 -9.69 -13.82
C LEU A 172 7.92 -10.55 -15.09
N ARG A 173 7.84 -11.88 -14.94
CA ARG A 173 7.84 -12.82 -16.06
C ARG A 173 6.53 -12.78 -16.85
N ARG A 174 5.41 -12.47 -16.18
CA ARG A 174 4.11 -12.25 -16.80
C ARG A 174 3.77 -10.77 -16.77
N ASP A 175 3.27 -10.25 -17.88
CA ASP A 175 3.05 -8.82 -18.05
C ASP A 175 1.64 -8.41 -17.63
N LEU A 176 1.48 -8.02 -16.35
CA LEU A 176 0.21 -7.55 -15.81
C LEU A 176 -0.09 -6.07 -16.19
N PHE A 177 0.84 -5.38 -16.86
CA PHE A 177 0.68 -3.96 -17.15
C PHE A 177 -0.61 -3.63 -17.93
N PRO A 178 -0.98 -4.36 -19.01
CA PRO A 178 -2.21 -4.08 -19.75
C PRO A 178 -3.46 -4.18 -18.88
N VAL A 179 -3.54 -5.22 -18.05
CA VAL A 179 -4.70 -5.45 -17.18
C VAL A 179 -4.80 -4.38 -16.10
N ILE A 180 -3.68 -3.94 -15.53
CA ILE A 180 -3.65 -2.87 -14.52
C ILE A 180 -4.08 -1.53 -15.16
N VAL A 181 -3.59 -1.21 -16.36
CA VAL A 181 -4.01 0.00 -17.08
C VAL A 181 -5.50 -0.05 -17.42
N MET A 182 -6.02 -1.22 -17.81
CA MET A 182 -7.45 -1.42 -18.03
C MET A 182 -8.26 -1.12 -16.76
N LEU A 183 -7.85 -1.64 -15.60
CA LEU A 183 -8.53 -1.37 -14.31
C LEU A 183 -8.52 0.13 -13.95
N ILE A 184 -7.45 0.85 -14.25
CA ILE A 184 -7.33 2.29 -13.98
C ILE A 184 -8.23 3.13 -14.90
N LYS A 185 -8.44 2.67 -16.15
CA LYS A 185 -9.23 3.40 -17.16
C LYS A 185 -10.73 3.09 -17.04
N SER A 186 -11.09 1.89 -16.62
CA SER A 186 -12.47 1.43 -16.55
C SER A 186 -13.27 2.15 -15.45
N PRO A 187 -14.52 2.59 -15.74
CA PRO A 187 -15.35 3.31 -14.76
C PRO A 187 -15.80 2.40 -13.61
N ASP A 188 -16.08 1.12 -13.87
CA ASP A 188 -16.57 0.17 -12.87
C ASP A 188 -15.52 -0.14 -11.79
N THR A 189 -14.24 -0.04 -12.14
CA THR A 189 -13.10 -0.28 -11.25
C THR A 189 -12.45 1.00 -10.76
N ALA A 190 -13.08 2.16 -11.01
CA ALA A 190 -12.62 3.46 -10.53
C ALA A 190 -12.39 3.50 -9.00
N PRO A 191 -13.21 2.86 -8.14
CA PRO A 191 -12.97 2.85 -6.69
C PRO A 191 -11.62 2.24 -6.28
N PHE A 192 -11.09 1.30 -7.07
CA PHE A 192 -9.86 0.56 -6.76
C PHE A 192 -8.64 1.07 -7.54
N THR A 193 -8.77 2.23 -8.20
CA THR A 193 -7.67 2.85 -8.97
C THR A 193 -6.45 3.12 -8.08
N PHE A 194 -6.67 3.47 -6.81
CA PHE A 194 -5.60 3.65 -5.83
C PHE A 194 -4.72 2.40 -5.70
N GLU A 195 -5.33 1.23 -5.48
CA GLU A 195 -4.62 -0.04 -5.31
C GLU A 195 -3.93 -0.46 -6.61
N ALA A 196 -4.57 -0.23 -7.76
CA ALA A 196 -4.01 -0.54 -9.08
C ALA A 196 -2.75 0.29 -9.38
N VAL A 197 -2.78 1.59 -9.07
CA VAL A 197 -1.62 2.48 -9.21
C VAL A 197 -0.51 2.07 -8.25
N LEU A 198 -0.85 1.73 -7.01
CA LEU A 198 0.12 1.28 -6.02
C LEU A 198 0.82 -0.02 -6.44
N LEU A 199 0.05 -1.01 -6.92
CA LEU A 199 0.60 -2.26 -7.45
C LEU A 199 1.57 -1.99 -8.60
N LEU A 200 1.19 -1.14 -9.55
CA LEU A 200 2.05 -0.78 -10.68
C LEU A 200 3.38 -0.17 -10.22
N SER A 201 3.34 0.72 -9.23
CA SER A 201 4.55 1.32 -8.66
C SER A 201 5.43 0.32 -7.92
N ILE A 202 4.84 -0.61 -7.16
CA ILE A 202 5.62 -1.65 -6.48
C ILE A 202 6.33 -2.54 -7.50
N LEU A 203 5.62 -2.97 -8.55
CA LEU A 203 6.19 -3.77 -9.62
C LEU A 203 7.28 -3.02 -10.39
N ALA A 204 7.11 -1.71 -10.63
CA ALA A 204 8.13 -0.87 -11.27
C ALA A 204 9.38 -0.65 -10.39
N ASN A 205 9.26 -0.76 -9.07
CA ASN A 205 10.38 -0.64 -8.13
C ASN A 205 11.16 -1.94 -7.89
N TYR A 206 10.64 -3.09 -8.32
CA TYR A 206 11.31 -4.38 -8.10
C TYR A 206 12.70 -4.43 -8.77
N HIS A 207 13.73 -4.70 -7.96
CA HIS A 207 15.18 -4.60 -8.24
C HIS A 207 15.58 -3.38 -9.08
N LYS A 208 14.94 -2.22 -8.88
CA LYS A 208 15.22 -1.01 -9.66
C LYS A 208 16.68 -0.53 -9.53
N THR A 209 17.33 -0.75 -8.40
CA THR A 209 18.74 -0.35 -8.20
C THR A 209 19.74 -1.28 -8.87
N GLU A 210 19.40 -2.56 -9.03
CA GLU A 210 20.31 -3.61 -9.49
C GLU A 210 20.04 -4.06 -10.94
N ALA A 211 18.79 -3.98 -11.38
CA ALA A 211 18.31 -4.58 -12.63
C ALA A 211 17.23 -3.73 -13.34
N ALA A 212 17.28 -2.40 -13.23
CA ALA A 212 16.29 -1.49 -13.85
C ALA A 212 15.98 -1.78 -15.33
N ASN A 213 17.00 -2.14 -16.11
CA ASN A 213 16.84 -2.39 -17.55
C ASN A 213 16.09 -3.69 -17.86
N LEU A 214 16.03 -4.61 -16.90
CA LEU A 214 15.32 -5.89 -17.02
C LEU A 214 13.87 -5.80 -16.55
N ASN A 215 13.48 -4.73 -15.85
CA ASN A 215 12.12 -4.58 -15.34
C ASN A 215 11.16 -4.07 -16.46
N PRO A 216 10.21 -4.90 -16.92
CA PRO A 216 9.30 -4.53 -18.01
C PRO A 216 8.33 -3.39 -17.63
N TYR A 217 7.90 -3.33 -16.37
CA TYR A 217 6.98 -2.30 -15.88
C TYR A 217 7.64 -0.92 -15.90
N LEU A 218 8.90 -0.84 -15.49
CA LEU A 218 9.67 0.41 -15.56
C LEU A 218 9.80 0.91 -17.00
N LYS A 219 10.12 0.01 -17.95
CA LYS A 219 10.22 0.34 -19.38
C LYS A 219 8.88 0.84 -19.93
N ARG A 220 7.78 0.17 -19.59
CA ARG A 220 6.42 0.55 -20.04
C ARG A 220 5.96 1.87 -19.42
N LEU A 221 6.21 2.09 -18.13
CA LEU A 221 5.86 3.33 -17.46
C LEU A 221 6.61 4.53 -18.05
N ARG A 222 7.91 4.36 -18.35
CA ARG A 222 8.73 5.37 -19.05
C ARG A 222 8.21 5.68 -20.45
N GLY A 223 7.79 4.65 -21.20
CA GLY A 223 7.30 4.79 -22.58
C GLY A 223 5.81 5.12 -22.72
N SER A 224 5.07 5.23 -21.62
CA SER A 224 3.63 5.44 -21.67
C SER A 224 3.29 6.87 -22.09
N VAL A 225 2.54 6.99 -23.19
CA VAL A 225 2.04 8.28 -23.74
C VAL A 225 0.51 8.38 -23.65
N ASP A 226 -0.14 7.42 -22.99
CA ASP A 226 -1.59 7.40 -22.83
C ASP A 226 -2.02 8.48 -21.83
N HIS A 227 -2.46 9.62 -22.37
CA HIS A 227 -2.94 10.76 -21.59
C HIS A 227 -4.13 10.41 -20.70
N MET A 228 -5.02 9.49 -21.11
CA MET A 228 -6.17 9.10 -20.29
C MET A 228 -5.70 8.35 -19.05
N PHE A 229 -4.80 7.39 -19.24
CA PHE A 229 -4.16 6.66 -18.14
C PHE A 229 -3.43 7.62 -17.19
N LEU A 230 -2.53 8.47 -17.71
CA LEU A 230 -1.76 9.40 -16.88
C LEU A 230 -2.65 10.41 -16.12
N ASN A 231 -3.74 10.89 -16.75
CA ASN A 231 -4.71 11.75 -16.09
C ASN A 231 -5.46 11.03 -14.95
N LYS A 232 -5.89 9.78 -15.16
CA LYS A 232 -6.55 8.97 -14.12
C LYS A 232 -5.60 8.68 -12.94
N VAL A 233 -4.33 8.44 -13.22
CA VAL A 233 -3.29 8.30 -12.20
C VAL A 233 -3.13 9.61 -11.42
N SER A 234 -2.99 10.75 -12.11
CA SER A 234 -2.93 12.08 -11.48
C SER A 234 -4.15 12.35 -10.58
N TRP A 235 -5.35 11.95 -11.02
CA TRP A 235 -6.57 12.05 -10.23
C TRP A 235 -6.52 11.21 -8.95
N ALA A 236 -6.11 9.93 -9.04
CA ALA A 236 -5.99 9.06 -7.88
C ALA A 236 -4.96 9.57 -6.86
N LEU A 237 -3.84 10.13 -7.34
CA LEU A 237 -2.84 10.80 -6.51
C LEU A 237 -3.44 12.00 -5.77
N GLY A 238 -4.17 12.88 -6.47
CA GLY A 238 -4.82 14.04 -5.86
C GLY A 238 -5.83 13.68 -4.78
N PHE A 239 -6.64 12.63 -5.01
CA PHE A 239 -7.60 12.11 -4.04
C PHE A 239 -6.91 11.55 -2.79
N ALA A 240 -5.82 10.79 -2.96
CA ALA A 240 -5.04 10.25 -1.85
C ALA A 240 -4.39 11.36 -1.00
N PHE A 241 -3.84 12.39 -1.64
CA PHE A 241 -3.22 13.50 -0.92
C PHE A 241 -4.22 14.35 -0.15
N ASP A 242 -5.40 14.59 -0.72
CA ASP A 242 -6.50 15.26 -0.01
C ASP A 242 -6.97 14.43 1.20
N THR A 243 -7.11 13.11 1.04
CA THR A 243 -7.47 12.19 2.13
C THR A 243 -6.43 12.23 3.26
N ALA A 244 -5.13 12.17 2.92
CA ALA A 244 -4.06 12.27 3.90
C ALA A 244 -4.03 13.64 4.58
N THR A 245 -4.26 14.72 3.83
CA THR A 245 -4.35 16.09 4.39
C THR A 245 -5.52 16.21 5.38
N LYS A 246 -6.69 15.67 5.04
CA LYS A 246 -7.87 15.65 5.91
C LYS A 246 -7.64 14.83 7.18
N ALA A 247 -6.82 13.79 7.14
CA ALA A 247 -6.47 13.02 8.33
C ALA A 247 -5.68 13.88 9.34
N TYR A 248 -4.73 14.69 8.86
CA TYR A 248 -4.06 15.69 9.71
C TYR A 248 -5.05 16.75 10.24
N GLN A 249 -5.97 17.23 9.39
CA GLN A 249 -6.95 18.26 9.76
C GLN A 249 -8.00 17.79 10.77
N THR A 250 -8.34 16.50 10.75
CA THR A 250 -9.21 15.89 11.77
C THR A 250 -8.57 15.96 13.17
N ILE A 251 -7.24 15.89 13.24
CA ILE A 251 -6.49 16.00 14.50
C ILE A 251 -6.36 17.48 14.91
N GLN A 252 -6.00 18.35 13.97
CA GLN A 252 -5.87 19.78 14.20
C GLN A 252 -6.55 20.59 13.08
N ASP A 253 -7.69 21.21 13.40
CA ASP A 253 -8.39 22.08 12.45
C ASP A 253 -7.68 23.43 12.31
N ASP A 254 -7.04 23.64 11.16
CA ASP A 254 -6.35 24.89 10.81
C ASP A 254 -7.24 25.90 10.08
N ALA A 255 -8.57 25.74 10.11
CA ALA A 255 -9.50 26.74 9.59
C ALA A 255 -9.27 28.12 10.25
N PRO A 256 -9.48 29.25 9.52
CA PRO A 256 -9.54 30.58 10.13
C PRO A 256 -10.42 30.51 11.38
N PRO A 257 -9.96 30.95 12.56
CA PRO A 257 -10.84 30.97 13.70
C PRO A 257 -12.00 31.89 13.34
N THR A 258 -13.18 31.31 13.12
CA THR A 258 -14.41 32.08 13.13
C THR A 258 -14.46 32.78 14.48
N ILE A 259 -14.83 34.06 14.52
CA ILE A 259 -14.75 34.92 15.72
C ILE A 259 -15.32 34.24 16.99
N VAL A 260 -16.28 33.32 16.84
CA VAL A 260 -16.86 32.50 17.91
C VAL A 260 -15.88 31.50 18.55
N SER A 261 -14.95 30.89 17.80
CA SER A 261 -13.99 29.91 18.33
C SER A 261 -12.85 30.57 19.10
N SER A 262 -12.40 31.76 18.70
CA SER A 262 -11.37 32.52 19.44
C SER A 262 -11.83 32.96 20.84
N PHE A 263 -13.10 33.35 20.99
CA PHE A 263 -13.66 33.71 22.31
C PHE A 263 -13.83 32.49 23.22
N GLY A 264 -14.20 31.33 22.66
CA GLY A 264 -14.29 30.08 23.40
C GLY A 264 -12.93 29.63 23.96
N THR A 265 -11.87 29.70 23.16
CA THR A 265 -10.52 29.31 23.59
C THR A 265 -9.94 30.26 24.65
N PHE A 266 -10.20 31.57 24.55
CA PHE A 266 -9.79 32.55 25.56
C PHE A 266 -10.52 32.35 26.90
N LEU A 267 -11.83 32.10 26.87
CA LEU A 267 -12.62 31.83 28.09
C LEU A 267 -12.31 30.45 28.70
N THR A 268 -11.90 29.48 27.89
CA THR A 268 -11.47 28.16 28.36
C THR A 268 -10.06 28.19 28.96
N ALA A 269 -9.18 29.06 28.47
CA ALA A 269 -7.83 29.27 29.01
C ALA A 269 -7.82 30.02 30.36
N LEU A 270 -8.88 30.78 30.66
CA LEU A 270 -9.04 31.50 31.93
C LEU A 270 -9.79 30.69 33.02
N ARG A 271 -10.11 29.42 32.76
CA ARG A 271 -10.85 28.57 33.71
C ARG A 271 -9.88 27.93 34.72
N PRO A 272 -9.93 28.28 36.01
CA PRO A 272 -8.95 27.83 37.01
C PRO A 272 -8.96 26.31 37.26
N ASP A 273 -10.04 25.61 36.90
CA ASP A 273 -10.17 24.15 37.06
C ASP A 273 -9.21 23.34 36.15
N ARG A 274 -8.69 23.93 35.06
CA ARG A 274 -7.77 23.23 34.14
C ARG A 274 -6.31 23.25 34.63
N ALA A 275 -5.99 24.08 35.62
CA ALA A 275 -4.68 24.07 36.28
C ALA A 275 -4.53 22.92 37.29
N LEU A 276 -5.63 22.21 37.62
CA LEU A 276 -5.66 21.13 38.61
C LEU A 276 -6.19 19.79 38.05
N SER A 277 -6.50 19.67 36.76
CA SER A 277 -6.94 18.41 36.17
C SER A 277 -5.75 17.45 35.98
N SER A 278 -5.74 16.36 36.74
CA SER A 278 -4.72 15.30 36.71
C SER A 278 -4.88 14.29 35.56
N THR A 279 -5.60 14.64 34.49
CA THR A 279 -5.62 13.84 33.26
C THR A 279 -4.41 14.25 32.42
N PRO A 280 -3.50 13.32 32.04
CA PRO A 280 -2.35 13.68 31.23
C PRO A 280 -2.84 14.35 29.96
N VAL A 281 -2.44 15.61 29.76
CA VAL A 281 -2.55 16.23 28.43
C VAL A 281 -1.62 15.40 27.55
N GLU A 282 -2.19 14.54 26.69
CA GLU A 282 -1.41 13.81 25.68
C GLU A 282 -0.52 14.83 24.99
N THR A 283 0.78 14.57 24.99
CA THR A 283 1.72 15.55 24.44
C THR A 283 1.40 15.74 22.95
N PRO A 284 1.56 16.95 22.37
CA PRO A 284 1.26 17.19 20.95
C PRO A 284 1.93 16.22 19.96
N ARG A 285 2.96 15.47 20.42
CA ARG A 285 3.66 14.44 19.67
C ARG A 285 2.90 13.11 19.58
N GLU A 286 2.13 12.75 20.60
CA GLU A 286 1.37 11.48 20.64
C GLU A 286 0.12 11.54 19.76
N LEU A 287 -0.45 12.73 19.56
CA LEU A 287 -1.63 12.95 18.72
C LEU A 287 -1.41 12.66 17.23
N PHE A 288 -0.17 12.81 16.75
CA PHE A 288 0.19 12.59 15.34
C PHE A 288 0.97 11.29 15.10
N LYS A 289 1.04 10.39 16.09
CA LYS A 289 1.85 9.16 16.01
C LYS A 289 1.49 8.26 14.83
N ASP A 290 0.21 8.23 14.46
CA ASP A 290 -0.33 7.39 13.38
C ASP A 290 -0.32 8.11 12.01
N GLN A 291 0.24 9.33 11.95
CA GLN A 291 0.41 10.09 10.72
C GLN A 291 1.84 9.95 10.17
N PRO A 292 2.05 9.98 8.84
CA PRO A 292 1.03 10.03 7.79
C PRO A 292 0.27 8.70 7.63
N ILE A 293 -1.04 8.77 7.36
CA ILE A 293 -1.87 7.61 7.02
C ILE A 293 -1.38 6.88 5.76
N GLU A 294 -1.91 5.69 5.53
CA GLU A 294 -1.63 4.77 4.43
C GLU A 294 -1.71 5.47 3.06
N ALA A 295 -2.66 6.40 2.87
CA ALA A 295 -2.83 7.15 1.62
C ALA A 295 -1.57 7.94 1.20
N ALA A 296 -0.69 8.30 2.14
CA ALA A 296 0.58 8.97 1.84
C ALA A 296 1.55 8.10 1.02
N VAL A 297 1.34 6.77 0.97
CA VAL A 297 2.10 5.85 0.10
C VAL A 297 2.09 6.28 -1.36
N MET A 298 1.04 7.00 -1.80
CA MET A 298 0.90 7.53 -3.15
C MET A 298 1.97 8.56 -3.56
N LEU A 299 2.74 9.09 -2.59
CA LEU A 299 3.93 9.89 -2.89
C LEU A 299 4.98 9.07 -3.66
N LEU A 300 5.03 7.74 -3.48
CA LEU A 300 5.94 6.86 -4.21
C LEU A 300 5.64 6.85 -5.73
N PRO A 301 4.43 6.48 -6.20
CA PRO A 301 4.07 6.57 -7.61
C PRO A 301 4.32 7.95 -8.20
N LEU A 302 4.01 9.02 -7.45
CA LEU A 302 4.22 10.38 -7.93
C LEU A 302 5.70 10.66 -8.20
N TYR A 303 6.58 10.34 -7.25
CA TYR A 303 8.02 10.50 -7.41
C TYR A 303 8.53 9.70 -8.60
N GLU A 304 8.05 8.47 -8.77
CA GLU A 304 8.44 7.64 -9.91
C GLU A 304 8.03 8.23 -11.25
N LEU A 305 6.79 8.71 -11.38
CA LEU A 305 6.26 9.26 -12.61
C LEU A 305 7.03 10.50 -13.04
N PHE A 306 7.32 11.42 -12.10
CA PHE A 306 8.14 12.60 -12.40
C PHE A 306 9.56 12.25 -12.84
N GLN A 307 10.13 11.16 -12.33
CA GLN A 307 11.50 10.74 -12.66
C GLN A 307 11.56 9.90 -13.95
N LEU A 308 10.52 9.12 -14.25
CA LEU A 308 10.54 8.13 -15.32
C LEU A 308 9.79 8.59 -16.58
N ASN A 309 8.70 9.36 -16.46
CA ASN A 309 7.81 9.67 -17.57
C ASN A 309 7.81 11.17 -17.88
N GLN A 310 8.36 11.55 -19.04
CA GLN A 310 8.43 12.95 -19.46
C GLN A 310 7.07 13.56 -19.85
N VAL A 311 6.10 12.74 -20.24
CA VAL A 311 4.75 13.19 -20.61
C VAL A 311 3.92 13.53 -19.37
N PHE A 312 4.20 12.89 -18.24
CA PHE A 312 3.47 13.11 -17.00
C PHE A 312 3.52 14.56 -16.53
N SER A 313 4.66 15.24 -16.65
CA SER A 313 4.75 16.65 -16.31
C SER A 313 3.84 17.53 -17.17
N SER A 314 3.77 17.26 -18.48
CA SER A 314 2.83 17.96 -19.38
C SER A 314 1.38 17.73 -18.98
N VAL A 315 1.01 16.51 -18.58
CA VAL A 315 -0.33 16.18 -18.08
C VAL A 315 -0.66 16.97 -16.80
N VAL A 316 0.31 17.10 -15.90
CA VAL A 316 0.15 17.91 -14.68
C VAL A 316 -0.02 19.40 -15.02
N ILE A 317 0.80 19.95 -15.92
CA ILE A 317 0.71 21.35 -16.36
C ILE A 317 -0.63 21.64 -17.04
N GLU A 318 -1.09 20.72 -17.89
CA GLU A 318 -2.40 20.82 -18.53
C GLU A 318 -3.51 20.86 -17.47
N SER A 319 -3.46 19.99 -16.47
CA SER A 319 -4.45 19.95 -15.39
C SER A 319 -4.55 21.25 -14.57
N LEU A 320 -3.48 22.06 -14.54
CA LEU A 320 -3.48 23.38 -13.90
C LEU A 320 -4.15 24.46 -14.76
N SER A 321 -4.22 24.26 -16.08
CA SER A 321 -4.72 25.25 -17.05
C SER A 321 -6.22 25.11 -17.31
N VAL A 322 -6.78 23.92 -17.10
CA VAL A 322 -8.17 23.67 -17.43
C VAL A 322 -9.06 24.19 -16.30
N GLU A 323 -9.83 25.24 -16.57
CA GLU A 323 -11.09 25.55 -15.89
C GLU A 323 -12.09 24.41 -16.15
N THR A 324 -11.81 23.22 -15.59
CA THR A 324 -12.69 22.08 -15.82
C THR A 324 -14.05 22.32 -15.15
N PRO A 325 -15.17 21.94 -15.79
CA PRO A 325 -16.50 22.01 -15.18
C PRO A 325 -16.65 21.08 -13.96
N SER A 326 -15.66 20.23 -13.68
CA SER A 326 -15.56 19.49 -12.43
C SER A 326 -14.91 20.37 -11.37
N ASN A 327 -15.69 20.72 -10.35
CA ASN A 327 -15.38 21.56 -9.18
C ASN A 327 -14.19 21.04 -8.30
N ARG A 328 -13.09 20.56 -8.88
CA ARG A 328 -12.05 19.76 -8.20
C ARG A 328 -10.67 20.41 -8.34
N SER A 329 -9.92 20.43 -7.24
CA SER A 329 -8.57 20.98 -7.20
C SER A 329 -7.57 20.08 -7.94
N PRO A 330 -6.68 20.64 -8.77
CA PRO A 330 -5.54 19.93 -9.32
C PRO A 330 -4.71 19.20 -8.25
N MET A 331 -4.18 18.03 -8.61
CA MET A 331 -3.40 17.16 -7.70
C MET A 331 -2.24 17.91 -7.02
N ILE A 332 -1.59 18.84 -7.72
CA ILE A 332 -0.47 19.62 -7.18
C ILE A 332 -0.90 20.46 -5.97
N PHE A 333 -2.10 21.03 -5.94
CA PHE A 333 -2.54 21.81 -4.76
C PHE A 333 -2.79 20.90 -3.54
N SER A 334 -3.30 19.69 -3.77
CA SER A 334 -3.41 18.67 -2.72
C SER A 334 -2.04 18.21 -2.22
N LEU A 335 -1.08 18.04 -3.13
CA LEU A 335 0.32 17.73 -2.79
C LEU A 335 0.95 18.84 -1.93
N LEU A 336 0.79 20.11 -2.34
CA LEU A 336 1.32 21.26 -1.61
C LEU A 336 0.74 21.34 -0.19
N SER A 337 -0.56 21.07 -0.06
CA SER A 337 -1.24 21.03 1.24
C SER A 337 -0.68 19.90 2.11
N LEU A 338 -0.63 18.67 1.58
CA LEU A 338 -0.11 17.52 2.31
C LEU A 338 1.34 17.73 2.76
N ALA A 339 2.19 18.25 1.87
CA ALA A 339 3.58 18.52 2.18
C ALA A 339 3.76 19.52 3.33
N SER A 340 2.90 20.54 3.42
CA SER A 340 2.91 21.47 4.56
C SER A 340 2.72 20.75 5.89
N TYR A 341 1.77 19.82 5.97
CA TYR A 341 1.54 18.99 7.16
C TYR A 341 2.69 18.01 7.41
N ILE A 342 3.15 17.30 6.39
CA ILE A 342 4.27 16.35 6.53
C ILE A 342 5.50 17.07 7.07
N PHE A 343 5.88 18.24 6.53
CA PHE A 343 7.06 18.96 7.00
C PHE A 343 6.89 19.55 8.41
N ALA A 344 5.69 20.04 8.76
CA ALA A 344 5.41 20.52 10.11
C ALA A 344 5.56 19.40 11.15
N HIS A 345 5.08 18.20 10.84
CA HIS A 345 5.01 17.11 11.80
C HIS A 345 6.17 16.09 11.72
N ALA A 346 6.97 16.09 10.65
CA ALA A 346 8.03 15.10 10.42
C ALA A 346 9.03 14.97 11.57
N SER A 347 9.42 16.09 12.18
CA SER A 347 10.36 16.10 13.30
C SER A 347 9.69 16.02 14.68
N SER A 348 8.36 16.16 14.73
CA SER A 348 7.61 16.17 15.99
C SER A 348 7.28 14.75 16.48
N VAL A 349 6.98 13.83 15.56
CA VAL A 349 6.56 12.46 15.85
C VAL A 349 7.76 11.50 15.95
N GLY A 350 8.91 11.85 15.36
CA GLY A 350 10.17 11.11 15.52
C GLY A 350 10.16 9.69 14.95
N THR A 351 9.12 9.28 14.22
CA THR A 351 9.06 7.96 13.59
C THR A 351 9.89 7.92 12.31
N PRO A 352 10.63 6.82 12.04
CA PRO A 352 11.37 6.67 10.79
C PRO A 352 10.47 6.76 9.55
N ARG A 353 9.21 6.31 9.69
CA ARG A 353 8.16 6.44 8.66
C ARG A 353 7.90 7.89 8.28
N SER A 354 7.62 8.77 9.25
CA SER A 354 7.30 10.17 8.95
C SER A 354 8.48 10.91 8.33
N LEU A 355 9.72 10.61 8.76
CA LEU A 355 10.93 11.16 8.16
C LEU A 355 11.16 10.65 6.73
N ALA A 356 10.87 9.39 6.44
CA ALA A 356 10.97 8.84 5.09
C ALA A 356 10.02 9.54 4.12
N TYR A 357 8.76 9.76 4.51
CA TYR A 357 7.80 10.52 3.70
C TYR A 357 8.19 12.00 3.53
N ALA A 358 8.75 12.64 4.55
CA ALA A 358 9.27 14.00 4.42
C ALA A 358 10.42 14.07 3.40
N ASN A 359 11.39 13.16 3.49
CA ASN A 359 12.49 13.08 2.53
C ASN A 359 12.00 12.80 1.09
N LEU A 360 11.03 11.91 0.92
CA LEU A 360 10.41 11.63 -0.38
C LEU A 360 9.70 12.87 -0.94
N THR A 361 8.95 13.58 -0.10
CA THR A 361 8.25 14.81 -0.47
C THR A 361 9.24 15.90 -0.91
N MET A 362 10.35 16.07 -0.20
CA MET A 362 11.42 16.99 -0.62
C MET A 362 12.01 16.63 -1.98
N ARG A 363 12.21 15.34 -2.27
CA ARG A 363 12.71 14.89 -3.57
C ARG A 363 11.72 15.16 -4.70
N ILE A 364 10.42 15.02 -4.44
CA ILE A 364 9.37 15.39 -5.39
C ILE A 364 9.44 16.89 -5.67
N TYR A 365 9.54 17.72 -4.64
CA TYR A 365 9.67 19.17 -4.80
C TYR A 365 10.91 19.58 -5.58
N LEU A 366 12.05 18.93 -5.34
CA LEU A 366 13.25 19.14 -6.13
C LEU A 366 13.03 18.75 -7.60
N SER A 367 12.33 17.65 -7.87
CA SER A 367 11.96 17.26 -9.24
C SER A 367 11.07 18.32 -9.90
N ILE A 368 10.10 18.87 -9.15
CA ILE A 368 9.24 19.94 -9.65
C ILE A 368 10.03 21.21 -9.93
N ALA A 369 10.94 21.59 -9.02
CA ALA A 369 11.76 22.78 -9.12
C ALA A 369 12.77 22.74 -10.29
N HIS A 370 13.22 21.55 -10.69
CA HIS A 370 14.08 21.38 -11.87
C HIS A 370 13.34 21.65 -13.19
N GLU A 371 12.00 21.63 -13.19
CA GLU A 371 11.20 21.84 -14.38
C GLU A 371 10.66 23.28 -14.44
N GLU A 372 11.30 24.11 -15.26
CA GLU A 372 11.00 25.55 -15.37
C GLU A 372 9.56 25.81 -15.84
N SER A 373 9.04 25.00 -16.77
CA SER A 373 7.66 25.12 -17.26
C SER A 373 6.62 24.94 -16.15
N MET A 374 6.83 23.94 -15.29
CA MET A 374 5.93 23.63 -14.18
C MET A 374 6.02 24.70 -13.09
N THR A 375 7.22 25.15 -12.72
CA THR A 375 7.40 26.21 -11.72
C THR A 375 6.82 27.55 -12.19
N ALA A 376 7.08 27.94 -13.45
CA ALA A 376 6.53 29.17 -14.02
C ALA A 376 5.00 29.14 -14.10
N LYS A 377 4.40 27.99 -14.39
CA LYS A 377 2.95 27.82 -14.40
C LYS A 377 2.38 27.91 -12.97
N LEU A 378 2.95 27.18 -12.01
CA LEU A 378 2.50 27.22 -10.62
C LEU A 378 2.59 28.61 -9.99
N ALA A 379 3.57 29.43 -10.38
CA ALA A 379 3.70 30.81 -9.91
C ALA A 379 2.58 31.75 -10.41
N ARG A 380 1.89 31.38 -11.50
CA ARG A 380 0.84 32.21 -12.13
C ARG A 380 -0.56 31.75 -11.76
N GLU A 381 -0.75 30.48 -11.46
CA GLU A 381 -2.06 29.88 -11.17
C GLU A 381 -2.47 30.08 -9.71
N SER A 382 -3.72 30.48 -9.49
CA SER A 382 -4.30 30.56 -8.15
C SER A 382 -5.01 29.25 -7.80
N GLY A 383 -4.66 28.65 -6.67
CA GLY A 383 -5.27 27.42 -6.16
C GLY A 383 -5.58 27.46 -4.67
N ASN A 384 -6.51 26.61 -4.23
CA ASN A 384 -6.80 26.44 -2.81
C ASN A 384 -5.78 25.49 -2.17
N VAL A 385 -4.75 26.06 -1.54
CA VAL A 385 -3.73 25.32 -0.80
C VAL A 385 -3.92 25.59 0.69
N ARG A 386 -4.08 24.52 1.49
CA ARG A 386 -4.17 24.61 2.94
C ARG A 386 -2.80 24.43 3.57
N ILE A 387 -2.37 25.40 4.36
CA ILE A 387 -1.07 25.41 5.04
C ILE A 387 -1.30 25.12 6.53
N CYS A 388 -0.51 24.20 7.10
CA CYS A 388 -0.55 23.88 8.53
C CYS A 388 -0.16 25.12 9.35
N ARG A 389 -0.99 25.47 10.35
CA ARG A 389 -0.86 26.73 11.12
C ARG A 389 0.00 26.66 12.36
N GLN A 390 0.86 25.65 12.48
CA GLN A 390 1.84 25.62 13.56
C GLN A 390 2.90 26.71 13.35
N VAL A 391 2.58 27.92 13.80
CA VAL A 391 3.52 29.03 13.93
C VAL A 391 4.28 28.84 15.24
N SER A 392 5.61 28.93 15.12
CA SER A 392 6.63 28.92 16.18
C SER A 392 7.18 27.55 16.54
N VAL A 393 8.28 27.16 15.89
CA VAL A 393 9.57 26.79 16.52
C VAL A 393 10.50 26.30 15.39
N LEU A 394 11.50 27.12 15.05
CA LEU A 394 12.75 26.75 14.37
C LEU A 394 12.69 26.38 12.88
N ILE A 395 12.00 27.16 12.04
CA ILE A 395 12.29 27.17 10.59
C ILE A 395 13.64 27.89 10.30
N GLY A 396 14.19 28.69 11.23
CA GLY A 396 15.47 29.38 11.06
C GLY A 396 16.73 28.56 11.41
N GLU A 397 16.71 27.79 12.51
CA GLU A 397 17.95 27.16 13.02
C GLU A 397 18.18 25.73 12.49
N LYS A 398 17.15 25.02 12.02
CA LYS A 398 17.32 23.64 11.51
C LYS A 398 17.85 23.58 10.07
N TRP A 399 17.69 24.64 9.27
CA TRP A 399 18.38 24.74 7.97
C TRP A 399 19.91 24.80 8.13
N LEU A 400 20.40 25.42 9.20
CA LEU A 400 21.83 25.46 9.54
C LEU A 400 22.41 24.11 9.97
N VAL A 401 21.58 23.20 10.51
CA VAL A 401 22.01 21.84 10.85
C VAL A 401 22.14 20.98 9.59
N LEU A 402 21.27 21.18 8.60
CA LEU A 402 21.38 20.52 7.29
C LEU A 402 22.54 21.08 6.47
N ASP A 403 22.79 22.40 6.51
CA ASP A 403 23.94 23.01 5.84
C ASP A 403 25.28 22.52 6.42
N LYS A 404 25.35 22.31 7.76
CA LYS A 404 26.51 21.67 8.40
C LYS A 404 26.65 20.17 8.09
N TYR A 405 25.55 19.46 7.83
CA TYR A 405 25.58 18.04 7.44
C TYR A 405 26.00 17.86 5.97
N TYR A 406 25.69 18.82 5.10
CA TYR A 406 26.05 18.80 3.68
C TYR A 406 27.42 19.42 3.37
N SER A 407 27.91 20.35 4.20
CA SER A 407 29.24 20.97 4.04
C SER A 407 30.43 20.07 4.44
N GLY A 408 30.17 18.86 4.95
CA GLY A 408 31.18 17.95 5.49
C GLY A 408 31.68 16.82 4.57
N TYR A 409 31.14 16.68 3.36
CA TYR A 409 31.53 15.59 2.46
C TYR A 409 31.94 16.08 1.07
N PRO A 410 33.23 16.33 0.81
CA PRO A 410 33.73 16.42 -0.54
C PRO A 410 33.79 15.00 -1.12
N ASN A 411 33.17 14.81 -2.28
CA ASN A 411 33.19 13.63 -3.15
C ASN A 411 32.26 12.46 -2.76
N PHE A 412 31.16 12.34 -3.52
CA PHE A 412 30.45 11.08 -3.70
C PHE A 412 31.33 10.09 -4.49
N PRO A 413 31.56 8.88 -3.96
CA PRO A 413 31.29 7.71 -4.78
C PRO A 413 30.75 6.56 -3.94
N ASN A 414 29.43 6.32 -3.93
CA ASN A 414 28.92 4.95 -3.80
C ASN A 414 27.41 4.83 -4.13
N PRO A 415 27.01 4.02 -5.13
CA PRO A 415 25.60 3.75 -5.46
C PRO A 415 24.85 2.89 -4.42
N GLN A 416 25.55 2.24 -3.49
CA GLN A 416 25.01 1.18 -2.60
C GLN A 416 24.23 1.66 -1.36
N ARG A 417 23.98 2.98 -1.18
CA ARG A 417 23.21 3.51 -0.03
C ARG A 417 21.77 3.94 -0.37
N ARG A 418 21.24 3.55 -1.54
CA ARG A 418 19.81 3.82 -1.86
C ARG A 418 18.84 2.93 -1.09
N ASP A 419 19.27 1.73 -0.70
CA ASP A 419 18.35 0.68 -0.22
C ASP A 419 17.83 0.92 1.22
N GLN A 420 18.51 1.73 2.02
CA GLN A 420 18.13 2.00 3.43
C GLN A 420 16.89 2.90 3.61
N TYR A 421 16.40 3.56 2.55
CA TYR A 421 15.33 4.58 2.66
C TYR A 421 14.02 4.20 1.96
N TYR A 422 14.03 3.18 1.09
CA TYR A 422 12.83 2.67 0.42
C TYR A 422 12.10 1.59 1.24
N ALA A 423 12.85 0.80 2.03
CA ALA A 423 12.30 -0.28 2.84
C ALA A 423 11.18 0.17 3.79
N PRO A 424 11.31 1.29 4.56
CA PRO A 424 10.26 1.69 5.51
C PRO A 424 8.94 2.12 4.85
N CYS A 425 8.99 2.70 3.64
CA CYS A 425 7.79 3.09 2.89
C CYS A 425 7.08 1.88 2.28
N LEU A 426 7.82 0.83 1.92
CA LEU A 426 7.26 -0.44 1.43
C LEU A 426 6.66 -1.28 2.56
N THR A 427 7.23 -1.22 3.78
CA THR A 427 6.66 -1.88 4.99
C THR A 427 5.29 -1.32 5.38
N VAL A 428 4.95 -0.09 4.96
CA VAL A 428 3.60 0.48 5.16
C VAL A 428 2.60 -0.09 4.17
N ALA A 429 3.02 -0.32 2.92
CA ALA A 429 2.16 -0.92 1.90
C ALA A 429 1.76 -2.37 2.26
N SER A 430 2.59 -3.09 3.03
CA SER A 430 2.26 -4.44 3.54
C SER A 430 1.36 -4.46 4.79
N SER A 431 1.04 -3.29 5.36
CA SER A 431 0.09 -3.14 6.47
C SER A 431 -1.34 -2.75 6.04
N ILE A 432 -1.54 -2.50 4.74
CA ILE A 432 -2.84 -2.40 4.05
C ILE A 432 -3.23 -3.80 3.58
#